data_AF-A0A8W8LS64-F1
#
_entry.id   AF-A0A8W8LS64-F1
#
_cell.length_a   1.000
_cell.length_b   1.000
_cell.length_c   1.000
_cell.angle_alpha   90.00
_cell.angle_beta   90.00
_cell.angle_gamma   90.00
#
_symmetry.space_group_name_H-M   'P 1'
#
loop_
_entity.id
_entity.type
_entity.pdbx_description
1 polymer ?
#
loop_
_entity_poly.entity_id
_entity_poly.type
_entity_poly.pdbx_seq_one_letter_code
_entity_poly.pdbx_strand_id
1 'polypeptide(L)' 'MAYKETKDKRHLDRFAQIFDYSYSHFVDEENGEWFGYLRKDGSVSMDFKGGPWKGCFHVPRYLMMCEQMLKELLDKKN' A
#
# COMPACT_ATOMS: atom_id res chain seq x y z
N MET A 1 6.24 8.70 2.75
CA MET A 1 6.58 10.14 2.57
C MET A 1 6.90 10.81 3.90
N ALA A 2 5.95 11.00 4.84
CA ALA A 2 6.19 11.79 6.07
C ALA A 2 7.46 11.38 6.87
N TYR A 3 7.70 10.08 7.07
CA TYR A 3 8.93 9.60 7.73
C TYR A 3 10.22 10.00 6.96
N LYS A 4 10.19 9.99 5.62
CA LYS A 4 11.34 10.34 4.79
C LYS A 4 11.79 11.78 5.04
N GLU A 5 10.83 12.69 5.16
CA GLU A 5 11.06 14.13 5.36
C GLU A 5 11.41 14.48 6.82
N THR A 6 10.69 13.90 7.77
CA THR A 6 10.73 14.32 9.19
C THR A 6 11.64 13.48 10.07
N LYS A 7 11.91 12.23 9.67
CA LYS A 7 12.56 11.19 10.49
C LYS A 7 11.83 10.87 11.81
N ASP A 8 10.60 11.34 11.98
CA ASP A 8 9.78 10.98 13.12
C ASP A 8 9.29 9.54 13.00
N LYS A 9 9.76 8.69 13.91
CA LYS A 9 9.47 7.25 13.94
C LYS A 9 7.96 6.94 13.97
N ARG A 10 7.13 7.81 14.55
CA ARG A 10 5.68 7.62 14.59
C ARG A 10 5.07 7.48 13.19
N HIS A 11 5.66 8.13 12.18
CA HIS A 11 5.22 7.99 10.79
C HIS A 11 5.62 6.66 10.17
N LEU A 12 6.78 6.10 10.56
CA LEU A 12 7.21 4.78 10.10
C LEU A 12 6.33 3.69 10.72
N ASP A 13 6.06 3.78 12.02
CA ASP A 13 5.22 2.80 12.72
C ASP A 13 3.79 2.78 12.14
N ARG A 14 3.22 3.97 11.86
CA ARG A 14 1.92 4.08 11.18
C ARG A 14 1.95 3.54 9.76
N PHE A 15 3.04 3.78 9.02
CA PHE A 15 3.19 3.21 7.68
C PHE A 15 3.19 1.68 7.73
N ALA A 16 3.93 1.07 8.65
CA ALA A 16 3.97 -0.39 8.82
C ALA A 16 2.57 -0.94 9.14
N GLN A 17 1.87 -0.33 10.10
CA GLN A 17 0.51 -0.73 10.46
C GLN A 17 -0.46 -0.69 9.26
N ILE A 18 -0.40 0.39 8.46
CA ILE A 18 -1.25 0.53 7.27
C ILE A 18 -0.85 -0.48 6.20
N PHE A 19 0.45 -0.67 5.97
CA PHE A 19 0.96 -1.63 5.01
C PHE A 19 0.49 -3.05 5.35
N ASP A 20 0.63 -3.47 6.60
CA ASP A 20 0.25 -4.82 7.05
C ASP A 20 -1.25 -5.07 6.85
N TYR A 21 -2.09 -4.12 7.24
CA TYR A 21 -3.55 -4.22 7.02
C TYR A 21 -3.88 -4.26 5.53
N SER A 22 -3.33 -3.32 4.77
CA SER A 22 -3.56 -3.23 3.33
C SER A 22 -3.14 -4.50 2.60
N TYR A 23 -1.96 -5.02 2.90
CA TYR A 23 -1.43 -6.22 2.27
C TYR A 23 -2.28 -7.45 2.60
N SER A 24 -2.59 -7.66 3.89
CA SER A 24 -3.34 -8.84 4.34
C SER A 24 -4.82 -8.88 3.93
N HIS A 25 -5.43 -7.73 3.61
CA HIS A 25 -6.87 -7.68 3.33
C HIS A 25 -7.22 -7.35 1.88
N PHE A 26 -6.37 -6.59 1.18
CA PHE A 26 -6.66 -6.17 -0.18
C PHE A 26 -5.94 -7.01 -1.22
N VAL A 27 -4.75 -7.56 -0.95
CA VAL A 27 -4.03 -8.36 -1.94
C VAL A 27 -4.80 -9.65 -2.23
N ASP A 28 -5.05 -9.91 -3.50
CA ASP A 28 -5.51 -11.22 -3.95
C ASP A 28 -4.30 -12.02 -4.43
N GLU A 29 -3.81 -12.92 -3.58
CA GLU A 29 -2.66 -13.77 -3.89
C GLU A 29 -2.97 -14.85 -4.95
N GLU A 30 -4.25 -15.20 -5.15
CA GLU A 30 -4.67 -16.23 -6.09
C GLU A 30 -4.69 -15.69 -7.53
N ASN A 31 -5.31 -14.53 -7.73
CA ASN A 31 -5.53 -13.97 -9.08
C ASN A 31 -4.66 -12.75 -9.38
N GLY A 32 -3.86 -12.31 -8.41
CA GLY A 32 -3.07 -11.09 -8.50
C GLY A 32 -3.89 -9.81 -8.36
N GLU A 33 -3.16 -8.71 -8.21
CA GLU A 33 -3.71 -7.37 -7.96
C GLU A 33 -4.47 -7.31 -6.61
N TRP A 34 -5.16 -6.20 -6.35
CA TRP A 34 -5.76 -5.88 -5.06
C TRP A 34 -7.28 -5.70 -5.24
N PHE A 35 -8.08 -6.23 -4.32
CA PHE A 35 -9.48 -5.85 -4.22
C PHE A 35 -9.64 -4.34 -4.08
N GLY A 36 -10.72 -3.80 -4.63
CA GLY A 36 -11.00 -2.36 -4.53
C GLY A 36 -11.81 -1.95 -3.31
N TYR A 37 -12.67 -2.87 -2.83
CA TYR A 37 -13.77 -2.54 -1.94
C TYR A 37 -13.96 -3.64 -0.90
N LEU A 38 -13.74 -3.27 0.37
CA LEU A 38 -13.97 -4.13 1.52
C LEU A 38 -15.14 -3.62 2.36
N ARG A 39 -15.74 -4.52 3.13
CA ARG A 39 -16.65 -4.18 4.22
C ARG A 39 -15.85 -3.71 5.44
N LYS A 40 -16.56 -3.20 6.46
CA LYS A 40 -15.95 -2.70 7.70
C LYS A 40 -15.16 -3.77 8.47
N ASP A 41 -15.58 -5.02 8.38
CA ASP A 41 -14.93 -6.18 9.00
C ASP A 41 -13.75 -6.72 8.17
N GLY A 42 -13.45 -6.11 7.02
CA GLY A 42 -12.37 -6.51 6.15
C GLY A 42 -12.74 -7.55 5.08
N SER A 43 -13.99 -8.04 5.05
CA SER A 43 -14.40 -8.99 4.00
C SER A 43 -14.51 -8.29 2.64
N VAL A 44 -14.21 -8.99 1.56
CA VAL A 44 -14.39 -8.48 0.19
C VAL A 44 -15.86 -8.12 -0.06
N SER A 45 -16.13 -6.90 -0.50
CA SER A 45 -17.49 -6.44 -0.86
C SER A 45 -17.73 -6.46 -2.36
N MET A 46 -16.69 -6.22 -3.17
CA MET A 46 -16.72 -6.32 -4.63
C MET A 46 -15.39 -6.93 -5.07
N ASP A 47 -15.46 -8.02 -5.83
CA ASP A 47 -14.32 -8.87 -6.22
C ASP A 47 -13.65 -8.47 -7.54
N PHE A 48 -14.27 -7.54 -8.30
CA PHE A 48 -13.67 -7.04 -9.53
C PHE A 48 -12.36 -6.27 -9.26
N LYS A 49 -11.36 -6.50 -10.11
CA LYS A 49 -10.04 -5.83 -10.02
C LYS A 49 -9.95 -4.53 -10.80
N GLY A 50 -10.93 -4.26 -11.65
CA GLY A 50 -11.05 -3.01 -12.39
C GLY A 50 -12.52 -2.67 -12.66
N GLY A 51 -12.82 -1.39 -12.68
CA GLY A 51 -14.16 -0.85 -12.90
C GLY A 51 -14.12 0.65 -13.16
N PRO A 52 -15.28 1.34 -13.16
CA PRO A 52 -15.33 2.77 -13.47
C PRO A 52 -14.44 3.65 -12.59
N TRP A 53 -14.13 3.18 -11.37
CA TRP A 53 -13.37 3.91 -10.37
C TRP A 53 -12.12 3.18 -9.87
N LYS A 54 -11.79 2.03 -10.47
CA LYS A 54 -10.58 1.27 -10.16
C LYS A 54 -9.87 0.90 -11.44
N GLY A 55 -8.64 1.37 -11.58
CA GLY A 55 -7.77 1.05 -12.70
C GLY A 55 -6.30 1.06 -12.30
N CYS A 56 -5.42 0.94 -13.29
CA CYS A 56 -3.97 0.92 -13.13
C CYS A 56 -3.42 2.31 -12.79
N PHE A 57 -3.68 2.77 -11.56
CA PHE A 57 -3.20 4.07 -11.09
C PHE A 57 -2.76 4.01 -9.63
N HIS A 58 -3.70 3.87 -8.69
CA HIS A 58 -3.39 4.00 -7.27
C HIS A 58 -2.41 2.93 -6.77
N VAL A 59 -2.71 1.64 -6.99
CA VAL A 59 -1.88 0.51 -6.54
C VAL A 59 -0.46 0.55 -7.14
N PRO A 60 -0.27 0.57 -8.49
CA PRO A 60 1.07 0.57 -9.06
C PRO A 60 1.87 1.83 -8.70
N ARG A 61 1.24 3.01 -8.72
CA ARG A 61 1.93 4.26 -8.34
C ARG A 61 2.36 4.23 -6.88
N TYR A 62 1.49 3.76 -5.98
CA TYR A 62 1.79 3.63 -4.56
C TYR A 62 3.00 2.72 -4.31
N LEU A 63 3.00 1.52 -4.90
CA LEU A 63 4.08 0.55 -4.73
C LEU A 63 5.40 1.07 -5.29
N MET A 64 5.38 1.65 -6.49
CA MET A 64 6.55 2.28 -7.10
C MET A 64 7.11 3.42 -6.24
N MET A 65 6.25 4.29 -5.70
CA MET A 65 6.69 5.37 -4.82
C MET A 65 7.26 4.85 -3.50
N CYS A 66 6.68 3.78 -2.93
CA CYS A 66 7.22 3.14 -1.73
C CYS A 66 8.59 2.54 -2.00
N GLU A 67 8.75 1.81 -3.10
CA GLU A 67 10.03 1.24 -3.52
C GLU A 67 11.11 2.33 -3.66
N GLN A 68 10.81 3.41 -4.40
CA GLN A 68 11.74 4.53 -4.57
C GLN A 68 12.15 5.16 -3.23
N MET A 69 11.17 5.48 -2.37
CA MET A 69 11.45 6.07 -1.06
C MET A 69 12.25 5.13 -0.15
N LEU A 70 11.97 3.83 -0.19
CA LEU A 70 12.69 2.84 0.61
C LEU A 70 14.14 2.72 0.15
N LYS A 71 14.39 2.68 -1.17
CA LYS A 71 15.75 2.72 -1.75
C LYS A 71 16.51 3.95 -1.24
N GLU A 72 15.95 5.14 -1.41
CA GLU A 72 16.58 6.38 -0.94
C GLU A 72 16.85 6.42 0.58
N LEU A 73 16.01 5.76 1.39
CA LEU A 73 16.19 5.68 2.83
C LEU A 73 17.28 4.67 3.24
N LEU A 74 17.43 3.59 2.47
CA LEU A 74 18.45 2.56 2.70
C LEU A 74 19.82 3.01 2.18
N ASP A 75 19.88 3.70 1.04
CA ASP A 75 21.12 4.17 0.44
C ASP A 75 21.81 5.26 1.28
N LYS A 76 21.03 6.05 2.03
CA LYS A 76 21.56 7.08 2.97
C LYS A 76 22.22 6.53 4.23
N LYS A 77 22.39 5.20 4.35
CA LYS A 77 23.17 4.56 5.42
C LYS A 77 24.67 4.43 5.13
N ASN A 78 25.18 5.04 4.05
CA ASN A 78 26.61 5.21 3.79
C ASN A 78 27.06 6.65 3.98
#